data_AF-A0A956GS28-F1
#
_entry.id   AF-A0A956GS28-F1
#
_cell.length_a   1.000
_cell.length_b   1.000
_cell.length_c   1.000
_cell.angle_alpha   90.00
_cell.angle_beta   90.00
_cell.angle_gamma   90.00
#
_symmetry.space_group_name_H-M   'P 1'
#
loop_
_entity.id
_entity.type
_entity.pdbx_description
1 polymer ?
#
loop_
_entity_poly.entity_id
_entity_poly.type
_entity_poly.pdbx_seq_one_letter_code
_entity_poly.pdbx_strand_id
1 'polypeptide(L)'
;YRDRMLPVAQAAIAPQRARVQRARDAFVAAAHLDDAQRAELDAAVDDAGAMIQDRVMQGVLSGDLLPGRFKPSTGVALARDVLGTVDDANQRFLATLRDDQRATLAEHPFDVADYLVFSVRWEDMLGVPE
;
A
#
# COMPACT_ATOMS: atom_id res chain seq x y z
N TYR A 1 -7.80 23.18 -9.33
CA TYR A 1 -7.18 22.16 -10.22
C TYR A 1 -7.37 20.76 -9.65
N ARG A 2 -7.08 20.55 -8.35
CA ARG A 2 -7.38 19.31 -7.59
C ARG A 2 -8.79 18.78 -7.83
N ASP A 3 -9.83 19.60 -7.60
CA ASP A 3 -11.24 19.16 -7.72
C ASP A 3 -11.66 18.69 -9.12
N ARG A 4 -10.89 19.05 -10.15
CA ARG A 4 -11.14 18.63 -11.53
C ARG A 4 -10.34 17.39 -11.91
N MET A 5 -9.12 17.24 -11.38
CA MET A 5 -8.23 16.12 -11.70
C MET A 5 -8.46 14.90 -10.80
N LEU A 6 -8.86 15.12 -9.55
CA LEU A 6 -9.08 14.06 -8.56
C LEU A 6 -10.15 13.04 -9.02
N PRO A 7 -11.33 13.45 -9.51
CA PRO A 7 -12.32 12.48 -10.00
C PRO A 7 -11.81 11.65 -11.19
N VAL A 8 -10.98 12.24 -12.06
CA VAL A 8 -10.40 11.56 -13.22
C VAL A 8 -9.36 10.52 -12.76
N ALA A 9 -8.49 10.88 -11.82
CA ALA A 9 -7.52 9.96 -11.24
C ALA A 9 -8.22 8.80 -10.52
N GLN A 10 -9.24 9.10 -9.70
CA GLN A 10 -10.06 8.09 -9.02
C GLN A 10 -10.74 7.14 -10.02
N ALA A 11 -11.34 7.67 -11.08
CA ALA A 11 -11.97 6.87 -12.13
C ALA A 11 -10.96 5.98 -12.87
N ALA A 12 -9.73 6.46 -13.10
CA ALA A 12 -8.68 5.70 -13.75
C ALA A 12 -8.18 4.52 -12.89
N ILE A 13 -8.10 4.68 -11.57
CA ILE A 13 -7.63 3.63 -10.65
C ILE A 13 -8.75 2.71 -10.14
N ALA A 14 -10.02 3.12 -10.22
CA ALA A 14 -11.16 2.35 -9.72
C ALA A 14 -11.21 0.88 -10.20
N PRO A 15 -10.93 0.56 -11.48
CA PRO A 15 -10.87 -0.83 -11.94
C PRO A 15 -9.80 -1.65 -11.21
N GLN A 16 -8.65 -1.06 -10.90
CA GLN A 16 -7.58 -1.72 -10.16
C GLN A 16 -7.96 -1.92 -8.70
N ARG A 17 -8.57 -0.91 -8.05
CA ARG A 17 -9.14 -1.04 -6.70
C ARG A 17 -10.12 -2.22 -6.61
N ALA A 18 -11.04 -2.31 -7.57
CA ALA A 18 -12.00 -3.41 -7.63
C ALA A 18 -11.35 -4.77 -7.96
N ARG A 19 -10.22 -4.79 -8.69
CA ARG A 19 -9.47 -6.03 -8.95
C ARG A 19 -8.80 -6.53 -7.67
N VAL A 20 -8.07 -5.67 -6.95
CA VAL A 20 -7.35 -6.10 -5.75
C VAL A 20 -8.30 -6.50 -4.63
N GLN A 21 -9.43 -5.80 -4.50
CA GLN A 21 -10.47 -6.18 -3.52
C GLN A 21 -11.01 -7.58 -3.81
N ARG A 22 -11.31 -7.89 -5.08
CA ARG A 22 -11.76 -9.23 -5.48
C ARG A 22 -10.67 -10.29 -5.26
N ALA A 23 -9.41 -9.96 -5.52
CA ALA A 23 -8.29 -10.87 -5.27
C ALA A 23 -8.13 -11.16 -3.76
N ARG A 24 -8.25 -10.13 -2.91
CA ARG A 24 -8.26 -10.24 -1.46
C ARG A 24 -9.40 -11.12 -0.97
N ASP A 25 -10.62 -10.87 -1.43
CA ASP A 25 -11.80 -11.63 -1.00
C ASP A 25 -11.74 -13.09 -1.49
N ALA A 26 -11.21 -13.34 -2.70
CA ALA A 26 -10.97 -14.69 -3.20
C ALA A 26 -9.92 -15.44 -2.36
N PHE A 27 -8.83 -14.76 -1.99
CA PHE A 27 -7.81 -15.34 -1.12
C PHE A 27 -8.35 -15.64 0.28
N VAL A 28 -9.10 -14.71 0.88
CA VAL A 28 -9.79 -14.91 2.16
C VAL A 28 -10.64 -16.17 2.15
N ALA A 29 -11.41 -16.38 1.08
CA ALA A 29 -12.25 -17.55 0.92
C ALA A 29 -11.45 -18.83 0.72
N ALA A 30 -10.37 -18.79 -0.08
CA ALA A 30 -9.53 -19.95 -0.39
C ALA A 30 -8.68 -20.40 0.81
N ALA A 31 -8.08 -19.45 1.54
CA ALA A 31 -7.23 -19.70 2.71
C ALA A 31 -8.03 -19.78 4.02
N HIS A 32 -9.36 -19.62 3.96
CA HIS A 32 -10.26 -19.61 5.11
C HIS A 32 -9.78 -18.68 6.23
N LEU A 33 -9.43 -17.43 5.87
CA LEU A 33 -8.94 -16.45 6.85
C LEU A 33 -10.03 -16.11 7.87
N ASP A 34 -9.68 -16.16 9.15
CA ASP A 34 -10.59 -15.72 10.21
C ASP A 34 -10.72 -14.18 10.25
N ASP A 35 -11.61 -13.67 11.12
CA ASP A 35 -11.83 -12.23 11.24
C ASP A 35 -10.58 -11.49 11.74
N ALA A 36 -9.76 -12.12 12.59
CA ALA A 36 -8.57 -11.51 13.15
C ALA A 36 -7.45 -11.38 12.12
N GLN A 37 -7.22 -12.43 11.32
CA GLN A 37 -6.26 -12.43 10.22
C GLN A 37 -6.63 -11.40 9.14
N ARG A 38 -7.93 -11.27 8.85
CA ARG A 38 -8.44 -10.23 7.94
C ARG A 38 -8.20 -8.84 8.48
N ALA A 39 -8.54 -8.60 9.75
CA ALA A 39 -8.31 -7.33 10.40
C ALA A 39 -6.82 -6.98 10.44
N GLU A 40 -5.95 -7.96 10.66
CA GLU A 40 -4.51 -7.73 10.67
C GLU A 40 -3.96 -7.39 9.27
N LEU A 41 -4.44 -8.04 8.21
CA LEU A 41 -4.08 -7.67 6.84
C LEU A 41 -4.44 -6.21 6.56
N ASP A 42 -5.68 -5.83 6.84
CA ASP A 42 -6.19 -4.48 6.57
C ASP A 42 -5.42 -3.45 7.44
N ALA A 43 -5.17 -3.75 8.71
CA ALA A 43 -4.39 -2.89 9.61
C ALA A 43 -2.92 -2.74 9.19
N ALA A 44 -2.25 -3.84 8.81
CA ALA A 44 -0.86 -3.79 8.35
C ALA A 44 -0.71 -2.94 7.09
N VAL A 45 -1.69 -3.00 6.20
CA VAL A 45 -1.72 -2.19 4.97
C VAL A 45 -1.99 -0.71 5.27
N ASP A 46 -2.96 -0.41 6.14
CA ASP A 46 -3.26 0.96 6.53
C ASP A 46 -2.08 1.63 7.24
N ASP A 47 -1.44 0.93 8.18
CA ASP A 47 -0.25 1.40 8.89
C ASP A 47 0.92 1.66 7.93
N ALA A 48 1.17 0.73 7.01
CA ALA A 48 2.19 0.89 5.99
C ALA A 48 1.90 2.07 5.04
N GLY A 49 0.64 2.26 4.67
CA GLY A 49 0.17 3.42 3.91
C GLY A 49 0.49 4.74 4.62
N ALA A 50 0.19 4.82 5.92
CA ALA A 50 0.49 5.99 6.74
C ALA A 50 2.01 6.25 6.85
N MET A 51 2.81 5.22 7.08
CA MET A 51 4.28 5.34 7.15
C MET A 51 4.89 5.83 5.82
N ILE A 52 4.41 5.31 4.69
CA ILE A 52 4.84 5.74 3.35
C ILE A 52 4.45 7.21 3.12
N GLN A 53 3.22 7.60 3.46
CA GLN A 53 2.76 8.98 3.38
C GLN A 53 3.68 9.90 4.20
N ASP A 54 3.91 9.58 5.47
CA ASP A 54 4.76 10.37 6.36
C ASP A 54 6.17 10.53 5.79
N ARG A 55 6.74 9.45 5.27
CA ARG A 55 8.08 9.46 4.69
C ARG A 55 8.18 10.34 3.44
N VAL A 56 7.16 10.30 2.58
CA VAL A 56 7.05 11.16 1.39
C VAL A 56 6.87 12.62 1.81
N MET A 57 5.98 12.90 2.76
CA MET A 57 5.72 14.25 3.26
C MET A 57 6.94 14.85 3.93
N GLN A 58 7.70 14.06 4.71
CA GLN A 58 8.99 14.49 5.25
C GLN A 58 9.97 14.89 4.14
N GLY A 59 10.05 14.13 3.05
CA GLY A 59 10.90 14.47 1.90
C GLY A 59 10.45 15.74 1.17
N VAL A 60 9.15 16.02 1.15
CA VAL A 60 8.61 17.30 0.63
C VAL A 60 8.98 18.44 1.56
N LEU A 61 8.73 18.31 2.86
CA LEU A 61 8.96 19.34 3.88
C LEU A 61 10.45 19.67 4.07
N SER A 62 11.34 18.67 4.00
CA SER A 62 12.79 18.89 4.02
C SER A 62 13.32 19.55 2.74
N GLY A 63 12.50 19.58 1.68
CA GLY A 63 12.87 20.08 0.36
C GLY A 63 13.72 19.09 -0.45
N ASP A 64 13.91 17.87 0.04
CA ASP A 64 14.68 16.81 -0.60
C ASP A 64 14.04 16.31 -1.89
N LEU A 65 12.71 16.43 -2.01
CA LEU A 65 11.94 16.08 -3.21
C LEU A 65 11.72 17.26 -4.16
N LEU A 66 12.30 18.44 -3.89
CA LEU A 66 12.19 19.59 -4.79
C LEU A 66 13.11 19.41 -6.02
N PRO A 67 12.66 19.77 -7.24
CA PRO A 67 13.43 19.54 -8.47
C PRO A 67 14.87 20.09 -8.46
N GLY A 68 15.11 21.20 -7.74
CA GLY A 68 16.44 21.82 -7.65
C GLY A 68 17.37 21.26 -6.57
N ARG A 69 16.88 20.37 -5.71
CA ARG A 69 17.63 19.77 -4.58
C ARG A 69 17.62 18.24 -4.59
N PHE A 70 16.74 17.65 -5.39
CA PHE A 70 16.64 16.21 -5.54
C PHE A 70 17.96 15.63 -6.05
N LYS A 71 18.52 14.70 -5.28
CA LYS A 71 19.67 13.89 -5.67
C LYS A 71 19.19 12.47 -5.95
N PRO A 72 19.72 11.77 -6.97
CA PRO A 72 19.39 10.37 -7.22
C PRO A 72 19.58 9.48 -5.99
N SER A 73 20.59 9.73 -5.16
CA SER A 73 20.83 9.01 -3.90
C SER A 73 19.66 9.12 -2.91
N THR A 74 18.99 10.28 -2.86
CA THR A 74 17.82 10.53 -2.03
C THR A 74 16.61 9.75 -2.55
N GLY A 75 16.43 9.72 -3.87
CA GLY A 75 15.39 8.91 -4.51
C GLY A 75 15.57 7.41 -4.24
N VAL A 76 16.80 6.89 -4.32
CA VAL A 76 17.10 5.49 -3.99
C VAL A 76 16.83 5.19 -2.52
N ALA A 77 17.21 6.09 -1.60
CA ALA A 77 16.93 5.92 -0.18
C ALA A 77 15.41 5.88 0.08
N LEU A 78 14.65 6.82 -0.47
CA LEU A 78 13.18 6.82 -0.37
C LEU A 78 12.57 5.53 -0.92
N ALA A 79 13.00 5.08 -2.09
CA ALA A 79 12.49 3.84 -2.68
C ALA A 79 12.79 2.62 -1.80
N ARG A 80 14.00 2.56 -1.21
CA ARG A 80 14.35 1.49 -0.27
C ARG A 80 13.49 1.53 0.99
N ASP A 81 13.27 2.72 1.55
CA ASP A 81 12.44 2.89 2.75
C ASP A 81 11.00 2.40 2.48
N VAL A 82 10.42 2.80 1.35
CA VAL A 82 9.09 2.36 0.91
C VAL A 82 9.03 0.84 0.72
N LEU A 83 10.01 0.26 0.03
CA LEU A 83 10.07 -1.19 -0.17
C LEU A 83 10.21 -1.95 1.16
N GLY A 84 10.99 -1.40 2.10
CA GLY A 84 11.11 -1.95 3.45
C GLY A 84 9.79 -1.94 4.20
N THR A 85 9.06 -0.82 4.18
CA THR A 85 7.72 -0.72 4.80
C THR A 85 6.71 -1.71 4.22
N VAL A 86 6.74 -1.92 2.90
CA VAL A 86 5.90 -2.92 2.24
C VAL A 86 6.27 -4.34 2.66
N ASP A 87 7.56 -4.66 2.72
CA ASP A 87 8.03 -5.97 3.18
C ASP A 87 7.64 -6.22 4.64
N ASP A 88 7.82 -5.22 5.53
CA ASP A 88 7.43 -5.31 6.94
C ASP A 88 5.93 -5.60 7.09
N ALA A 89 5.07 -4.93 6.32
CA ALA A 89 3.63 -5.17 6.31
C ALA A 89 3.29 -6.60 5.85
N ASN A 90 3.95 -7.08 4.80
CA ASN A 90 3.80 -8.44 4.30
C ASN A 90 4.25 -9.47 5.34
N GLN A 91 5.42 -9.30 5.96
CA GLN A 91 5.93 -10.18 7.01
C GLN A 91 5.01 -10.21 8.23
N ARG A 92 4.49 -9.05 8.64
CA ARG A 92 3.52 -8.90 9.72
C ARG A 92 2.26 -9.72 9.44
N PHE A 93 1.71 -9.63 8.23
CA PHE A 93 0.56 -10.44 7.83
C PHE A 93 0.91 -11.95 7.77
N LEU A 94 2.02 -12.31 7.12
CA LEU A 94 2.49 -13.70 7.01
C LEU A 94 2.71 -14.38 8.37
N ALA A 95 3.11 -13.61 9.40
CA ALA A 95 3.28 -14.11 10.75
C ALA A 95 1.96 -14.59 11.39
N THR A 96 0.81 -14.10 10.91
CA THR A 96 -0.52 -14.55 11.37
C THR A 96 -1.01 -15.82 10.68
N LEU A 97 -0.42 -16.17 9.54
CA LEU A 97 -0.87 -17.29 8.73
C LEU A 97 -0.26 -18.60 9.21
N ARG A 98 -1.08 -19.65 9.18
CA ARG A 98 -0.62 -21.04 9.28
C ARG A 98 0.08 -21.47 7.99
N ASP A 99 0.80 -22.58 8.04
CA ASP A 99 1.58 -23.07 6.90
C ASP A 99 0.70 -23.43 5.69
N ASP A 100 -0.51 -23.98 5.90
CA ASP A 100 -1.48 -24.25 4.83
C ASP A 100 -1.97 -22.96 4.13
N GLN A 101 -2.17 -21.91 4.91
CA GLN A 101 -2.61 -20.60 4.41
C GLN A 101 -1.48 -19.89 3.65
N ARG A 102 -0.24 -20.02 4.11
CA ARG A 102 0.95 -19.53 3.39
C ARG A 102 1.17 -20.26 2.06
N ALA A 103 0.99 -21.58 2.05
CA ALA A 103 1.03 -22.36 0.82
C ALA A 103 -0.04 -21.89 -0.16
N THR A 104 -1.27 -21.65 0.33
CA THR A 104 -2.35 -21.08 -0.49
C THR A 104 -1.96 -19.72 -1.04
N LEU A 105 -1.36 -18.83 -0.24
CA LEU A 105 -0.92 -17.51 -0.69
C LEU A 105 0.14 -17.60 -1.79
N ALA A 106 1.10 -18.52 -1.68
CA ALA A 106 2.18 -18.69 -2.66
C ALA A 106 1.67 -19.08 -4.06
N GLU A 107 0.52 -19.75 -4.14
CA GLU A 107 -0.11 -20.19 -5.39
C GLU A 107 -1.22 -19.24 -5.87
N HIS A 108 -1.71 -18.35 -5.00
CA HIS A 108 -2.84 -17.47 -5.27
C HIS A 108 -2.37 -16.15 -5.92
N PRO A 109 -3.13 -15.54 -6.86
CA PRO A 109 -2.78 -14.26 -7.49
C PRO A 109 -2.92 -13.03 -6.56
N PHE A 110 -3.12 -13.22 -5.26
CA PHE A 110 -3.25 -12.12 -4.31
C PHE A 110 -1.87 -11.71 -3.83
N ASP A 111 -1.61 -10.40 -3.80
CA ASP A 111 -0.34 -9.83 -3.40
C ASP A 111 -0.58 -8.65 -2.44
N VAL A 112 0.14 -8.65 -1.31
CA VAL A 112 -0.03 -7.64 -0.25
C VAL A 112 0.42 -6.26 -0.72
N ALA A 113 1.48 -6.17 -1.54
CA ALA A 113 1.98 -4.90 -2.05
C ALA A 113 0.98 -4.30 -3.06
N ASP A 114 0.44 -5.13 -3.96
CA ASP A 114 -0.60 -4.73 -4.91
C ASP A 114 -1.88 -4.28 -4.18
N TYR A 115 -2.28 -5.02 -3.14
CA TYR A 115 -3.41 -4.62 -2.29
C TYR A 115 -3.15 -3.28 -1.63
N LEU A 116 -2.00 -3.07 -0.99
CA LEU A 116 -1.60 -1.79 -0.38
C LEU A 116 -1.65 -0.62 -1.37
N VAL A 117 -1.10 -0.80 -2.57
CA VAL A 117 -1.03 0.27 -3.56
C VAL A 117 -2.42 0.74 -3.97
N PHE A 118 -3.40 -0.16 -4.06
CA PHE A 118 -4.72 0.17 -4.60
C PHE A 118 -5.82 0.28 -3.53
N SER A 119 -5.68 -0.28 -2.34
CA SER A 119 -6.64 -0.12 -1.25
C SER A 119 -6.49 1.22 -0.53
N VAL A 120 -5.24 1.68 -0.36
CA VAL A 120 -4.95 2.95 0.30
C VAL A 120 -5.46 4.13 -0.54
N ARG A 121 -6.11 5.07 0.14
CA ARG A 121 -6.62 6.31 -0.46
C ARG A 121 -5.55 7.40 -0.50
N TRP A 122 -4.49 7.14 -1.29
CA TRP A 122 -3.37 8.06 -1.49
C TRP A 122 -3.81 9.48 -1.86
N GLU A 123 -4.92 9.60 -2.58
CA GLU A 123 -5.48 10.86 -3.03
C GLU A 123 -6.02 11.76 -1.90
N ASP A 124 -6.43 11.14 -0.78
CA ASP A 124 -6.83 11.84 0.42
C ASP A 124 -5.59 12.16 1.28
N MET A 125 -4.65 11.20 1.36
CA MET A 125 -3.45 11.25 2.19
C MET A 125 -2.37 12.23 1.69
N LEU A 126 -2.10 12.26 0.38
CA LEU A 126 -1.06 13.12 -0.21
C LEU A 126 -1.57 14.51 -0.60
N GLY A 127 -2.80 14.84 -0.21
CA GLY A 127 -3.34 16.19 -0.36
C GLY A 127 -2.58 17.19 0.53
N VAL A 128 -1.52 17.78 -0.02
CA VAL A 128 -0.78 18.90 0.60
C VAL A 128 -1.78 20.01 1.02
N PRO A 129 -1.63 20.64 2.20
CA PRO A 129 -2.57 21.64 2.70
C PRO A 129 -2.71 22.85 1.76
N GLU A 130 -3.86 23.54 1.88
CA GLU A 130 -4.13 24.85 1.23
C GLU A 130 -3.05 25.91 1.49
#